data_AF-A0A7W6RHQ1-F1
#
_entry.id   AF-A0A7W6RHQ1-F1
#
_cell.length_a   1.000
_cell.length_b   1.000
_cell.length_c   1.000
_cell.angle_alpha   90.00
_cell.angle_beta   90.00
_cell.angle_gamma   90.00
#
_symmetry.space_group_name_H-M   'P 1'
#
loop_
_entity.id
_entity.type
_entity.pdbx_description
1 polymer ?
#
loop_
_entity_poly.entity_id
_entity_poly.type
_entity_poly.pdbx_seq_one_letter_code
_entity_poly.pdbx_strand_id
1 'polypeptide(L)'
;PGATWQRCQFHLARNAIHHAPTLAIRKRIGEDLRAVWNARDLQAAEAELAALAESYRKAAPKLTEWLEANVPEGLAVFTLPKPHRRRMRTSNPIERAVQQEIKRRTKKVRVFPNEASLLRLVTAILAEIDEDWTTTDRVYINMENRDD
;
A
#
# COMPACT_ATOMS: atom_id res chain seq x y z
N PRO A 1 -18.30 2.98 -12.68
CA PRO A 1 -18.51 2.04 -11.56
C PRO A 1 -18.19 0.60 -12.02
N GLY A 2 -17.12 -0.02 -11.50
CA GLY A 2 -16.67 -1.35 -11.97
C GLY A 2 -15.21 -1.69 -11.66
N ALA A 3 -14.41 -0.72 -11.21
CA ALA A 3 -13.05 -0.98 -10.74
C ALA A 3 -13.08 -1.51 -9.30
N THR A 4 -12.39 -2.63 -9.08
CA THR A 4 -12.15 -3.18 -7.74
C THR A 4 -11.34 -2.17 -6.93
N TRP A 5 -11.87 -1.75 -5.78
CA TRP A 5 -11.16 -0.87 -4.85
C TRP A 5 -10.31 -1.68 -3.87
N GLN A 6 -9.13 -1.15 -3.52
CA GLN A 6 -8.23 -1.75 -2.54
C GLN A 6 -7.55 -0.67 -1.70
N ARG A 7 -7.36 -0.96 -0.41
CA ARG A 7 -6.49 -0.17 0.46
C ARG A 7 -5.03 -0.66 0.41
N CYS A 8 -4.10 0.29 0.39
CA CYS A 8 -2.66 0.00 0.39
C CYS A 8 -2.26 -0.79 1.66
N GLN A 9 -1.68 -1.98 1.47
CA GLN A 9 -1.30 -2.88 2.56
C GLN A 9 -0.23 -2.28 3.49
N PHE A 10 0.67 -1.45 2.96
CA PHE A 10 1.67 -0.75 3.76
C PHE A 10 1.03 0.18 4.80
N HIS A 11 0.02 0.95 4.37
CA HIS A 11 -0.70 1.85 5.26
C HIS A 11 -1.60 1.10 6.24
N LEU A 12 -2.22 -0.02 5.81
CA LEU A 12 -2.93 -0.92 6.73
C LEU A 12 -1.99 -1.44 7.84
N ALA A 13 -0.80 -1.92 7.48
CA ALA A 13 0.17 -2.41 8.48
C ALA A 13 0.57 -1.32 9.48
N ARG A 14 0.79 -0.08 9.01
CA ARG A 14 1.07 1.06 9.89
C ARG A 14 -0.10 1.37 10.81
N ASN A 15 -1.32 1.34 10.29
CA ASN A 15 -2.52 1.64 11.07
C ASN A 15 -2.73 0.61 12.18
N ALA A 16 -2.50 -0.67 11.92
CA ALA A 16 -2.62 -1.74 12.91
C ALA A 16 -1.78 -1.49 14.18
N ILE A 17 -0.61 -0.86 14.06
CA ILE A 17 0.29 -0.55 15.19
C ILE A 17 -0.39 0.39 16.21
N HIS A 18 -1.29 1.27 15.76
CA HIS A 18 -2.03 2.17 16.64
C HIS A 18 -3.08 1.44 17.49
N HIS A 19 -3.53 0.26 17.04
CA HIS A 19 -4.51 -0.56 17.77
C HIS A 19 -3.83 -1.66 18.61
N ALA A 20 -2.54 -1.90 18.42
CA ALA A 20 -1.76 -2.83 19.23
C ALA A 20 -1.47 -2.26 20.63
N PRO A 21 -1.90 -2.92 21.73
CA PRO A 21 -1.81 -2.36 23.08
C PRO A 21 -0.41 -2.45 23.70
N THR A 22 0.40 -3.43 23.31
CA THR A 22 1.72 -3.66 23.90
C THR A 22 2.86 -3.53 22.88
N LEU A 23 4.07 -3.24 23.35
CA LEU A 23 5.26 -3.18 22.48
C LEU A 23 5.53 -4.54 21.80
N ALA A 24 5.28 -5.65 22.49
CA ALA A 24 5.41 -6.99 21.92
C ALA A 24 4.49 -7.18 20.70
N ILE A 25 3.21 -6.80 20.83
CA ILE A 25 2.24 -6.88 19.73
C ILE A 25 2.62 -5.94 18.59
N ARG A 26 3.04 -4.70 18.89
CA ARG A 26 3.50 -3.73 17.88
C ARG A 26 4.66 -4.25 17.03
N LYS A 27 5.58 -5.02 17.64
CA LYS A 27 6.73 -5.60 16.95
C LYS A 27 6.35 -6.74 16.01
N ARG A 28 5.36 -7.56 16.36
CA ARG A 28 4.96 -8.76 15.61
C ARG A 28 3.84 -8.53 14.58
N ILE A 29 2.91 -7.59 14.83
CA ILE A 29 1.68 -7.46 14.03
C ILE A 29 1.93 -7.21 12.54
N GLY A 30 3.03 -6.54 12.19
CA GLY A 30 3.41 -6.33 10.79
C GLY A 30 3.86 -7.61 10.07
N GLU A 31 4.47 -8.55 10.78
CA GLU A 31 4.84 -9.87 10.26
C GLU A 31 3.60 -10.77 10.14
N ASP A 32 2.75 -10.76 11.16
CA ASP A 32 1.49 -11.51 11.14
C ASP A 32 0.59 -11.09 9.96
N LEU A 33 0.42 -9.78 9.73
CA LEU A 33 -0.32 -9.26 8.57
C LEU A 33 0.32 -9.63 7.24
N ARG A 34 1.66 -9.72 7.19
CA ARG A 34 2.37 -10.15 5.98
C ARG A 34 2.08 -11.62 5.66
N ALA A 35 1.89 -12.48 6.66
CA ALA A 35 1.47 -13.86 6.44
C ALA A 35 0.10 -13.92 5.74
N VAL A 36 -0.88 -13.16 6.26
CA VAL A 36 -2.22 -13.02 5.64
C VAL A 36 -2.13 -12.59 4.17
N TRP A 37 -1.37 -11.54 3.87
CA TRP A 37 -1.28 -11.00 2.50
C TRP A 37 -0.42 -11.82 1.53
N ASN A 38 0.44 -12.70 2.05
CA ASN A 38 1.26 -13.61 1.23
C ASN A 38 0.64 -15.00 1.11
N ALA A 39 -0.57 -15.21 1.61
CA ALA A 39 -1.30 -16.46 1.43
C ALA A 39 -1.44 -16.82 -0.06
N ARG A 40 -1.64 -18.11 -0.34
CA ARG A 40 -1.65 -18.63 -1.72
C ARG A 40 -2.84 -18.11 -2.56
N ASP A 41 -3.98 -17.91 -1.92
CA ASP A 41 -5.26 -17.52 -2.50
C ASP A 41 -6.10 -16.73 -1.48
N LEU A 42 -7.24 -16.20 -1.94
CA LEU A 42 -8.13 -15.38 -1.10
C LEU A 42 -8.68 -16.17 0.10
N GLN A 43 -9.10 -17.41 -0.13
CA GLN A 43 -9.68 -18.26 0.92
C GLN A 43 -8.67 -18.54 2.04
N ALA A 44 -7.42 -18.81 1.68
CA ALA A 44 -6.33 -18.96 2.64
C ALA A 44 -6.05 -17.65 3.37
N ALA A 45 -6.06 -16.50 2.68
CA ALA A 45 -5.87 -15.21 3.33
C ALA A 45 -6.98 -14.90 4.36
N GLU A 46 -8.23 -15.19 4.03
CA GLU A 46 -9.38 -15.01 4.93
C GLU A 46 -9.29 -15.94 6.15
N ALA A 47 -8.89 -17.20 5.95
CA ALA A 47 -8.67 -18.14 7.03
C ALA A 47 -7.53 -17.70 7.97
N GLU A 48 -6.41 -17.25 7.41
CA GLU A 48 -5.27 -16.71 8.18
C GLU A 48 -5.67 -15.46 8.96
N LEU A 49 -6.48 -14.57 8.37
CA LEU A 49 -7.00 -13.38 9.04
C LEU A 49 -7.90 -13.76 10.22
N ALA A 50 -8.81 -14.72 10.03
CA ALA A 50 -9.69 -15.20 11.09
C ALA A 50 -8.91 -15.82 12.25
N ALA A 51 -7.92 -16.67 11.94
CA ALA A 51 -7.04 -17.27 12.95
C ALA A 51 -6.22 -16.20 13.69
N LEU A 52 -5.72 -15.19 12.98
CA LEU A 52 -4.97 -14.08 13.56
C LEU A 52 -5.84 -13.26 14.51
N ALA A 53 -7.04 -12.88 14.07
CA ALA A 53 -8.01 -12.15 14.88
C ALA A 53 -8.34 -12.92 16.16
N GLU A 54 -8.60 -14.22 16.05
CA GLU A 54 -8.88 -15.07 17.21
C GLU A 54 -7.70 -15.10 18.20
N SER A 55 -6.46 -15.20 17.70
CA SER A 55 -5.26 -15.21 18.55
C SER A 55 -5.11 -13.94 19.39
N TYR A 56 -5.64 -12.80 18.92
CA TYR A 56 -5.60 -11.52 19.62
C TYR A 56 -6.86 -11.21 20.40
N ARG A 57 -7.96 -11.95 20.22
CA ARG A 57 -9.29 -11.59 20.76
C ARG A 57 -9.28 -11.29 22.25
N LYS A 58 -8.59 -12.12 23.03
CA LYS A 58 -8.48 -11.95 24.49
C LYS A 58 -7.46 -10.87 24.89
N ALA A 59 -6.29 -10.84 24.26
CA ALA A 59 -5.18 -9.98 24.67
C ALA A 59 -5.25 -8.54 24.11
N ALA A 60 -5.95 -8.36 22.99
CA ALA A 60 -6.05 -7.10 22.26
C ALA A 60 -7.41 -7.00 21.50
N PRO A 61 -8.54 -6.84 22.21
CA PRO A 61 -9.87 -6.82 21.60
C PRO A 61 -10.04 -5.68 20.58
N LYS A 62 -9.50 -4.48 20.87
CA LYS A 62 -9.53 -3.34 19.93
C LYS A 62 -8.75 -3.60 18.64
N LEU A 63 -7.63 -4.33 18.73
CA LEU A 63 -6.86 -4.72 17.55
C LEU A 63 -7.66 -5.74 16.75
N THR A 64 -8.30 -6.69 17.42
CA THR A 64 -9.10 -7.75 16.79
C THR A 64 -10.25 -7.16 15.97
N GLU A 65 -11.05 -6.28 16.57
CA GLU A 65 -12.13 -5.57 15.88
C GLU A 65 -11.60 -4.78 14.68
N TRP A 66 -10.47 -4.08 14.85
CA TRP A 66 -9.85 -3.34 13.76
C TRP A 66 -9.38 -4.26 12.62
N LEU A 67 -8.78 -5.41 12.94
CA LEU A 67 -8.31 -6.40 11.96
C LEU A 67 -9.47 -6.92 11.12
N GLU A 68 -10.55 -7.37 11.77
CA GLU A 68 -11.74 -7.91 11.12
C GLU A 68 -12.41 -6.87 10.21
N ALA A 69 -12.46 -5.61 10.63
CA ALA A 69 -13.08 -4.54 9.84
C ALA A 69 -12.21 -4.01 8.70
N ASN A 70 -10.89 -3.93 8.86
CA ASN A 70 -10.02 -3.16 7.95
C ASN A 70 -9.12 -4.01 7.06
N VAL A 71 -8.67 -5.19 7.52
CA VAL A 71 -7.74 -6.01 6.73
C VAL A 71 -8.38 -6.57 5.44
N PRO A 72 -9.70 -6.91 5.40
CA PRO A 72 -10.35 -7.33 4.15
C PRO A 72 -10.21 -6.32 3.00
N GLU A 73 -10.13 -5.02 3.32
CA GLU A 73 -9.90 -3.95 2.32
C GLU A 73 -8.57 -4.10 1.57
N GLY A 74 -7.60 -4.82 2.15
CA GLY A 74 -6.30 -5.13 1.55
C GLY A 74 -6.25 -6.44 0.77
N LEU A 75 -7.33 -7.22 0.76
CA LEU A 75 -7.40 -8.56 0.12
C LEU A 75 -7.89 -8.53 -1.32
N ALA A 76 -8.44 -7.40 -1.78
CA ALA A 76 -8.87 -7.22 -3.17
C ALA A 76 -7.79 -7.58 -4.21
N VAL A 77 -6.49 -7.50 -3.84
CA VAL A 77 -5.36 -7.88 -4.70
C VAL A 77 -5.44 -9.33 -5.19
N PHE A 78 -6.11 -10.22 -4.45
CA PHE A 78 -6.25 -11.62 -4.83
C PHE A 78 -7.11 -11.83 -6.08
N THR A 79 -7.92 -10.84 -6.46
CA THR A 79 -8.66 -10.82 -7.74
C THR A 79 -7.73 -10.66 -8.96
N LEU A 80 -6.49 -10.23 -8.76
CA LEU A 80 -5.50 -10.02 -9.81
C LEU A 80 -4.66 -11.28 -10.07
N PRO A 81 -4.10 -11.42 -11.30
CA PRO A 81 -3.07 -12.43 -11.58
C PRO A 81 -1.92 -12.37 -10.58
N LYS A 82 -1.45 -13.55 -10.16
CA LYS A 82 -0.39 -13.70 -9.14
C LYS A 82 0.85 -12.83 -9.42
N PRO A 83 1.36 -12.71 -10.66
CA PRO A 83 2.54 -11.87 -10.95
C PRO A 83 2.32 -10.38 -10.62
N HIS A 84 1.09 -9.89 -10.71
CA HIS A 84 0.78 -8.47 -10.49
C HIS A 84 0.58 -8.14 -9.01
N ARG A 85 0.20 -9.11 -8.18
CA ARG A 85 -0.18 -8.88 -6.77
C ARG A 85 0.89 -8.14 -5.99
N ARG A 86 2.17 -8.51 -6.17
CA ARG A 86 3.30 -7.89 -5.47
C ARG A 86 3.45 -6.40 -5.79
N ARG A 87 3.18 -6.01 -7.04
CA ARG A 87 3.30 -4.62 -7.53
C ARG A 87 2.02 -3.80 -7.21
N MET A 88 0.86 -4.46 -7.15
CA MET A 88 -0.42 -3.78 -6.94
C MET A 88 -0.81 -3.64 -5.46
N ARG A 89 -0.22 -4.42 -4.56
CA ARG A 89 -0.58 -4.39 -3.13
C ARG A 89 -0.15 -3.14 -2.36
N THR A 90 0.76 -2.34 -2.91
CA THR A 90 1.20 -1.08 -2.31
C THR A 90 1.29 0.04 -3.34
N SER A 91 1.16 1.27 -2.87
CA SER A 91 1.38 2.51 -3.63
C SER A 91 2.85 2.93 -3.71
N ASN A 92 3.79 2.03 -3.40
CA ASN A 92 5.21 2.35 -3.24
C ASN A 92 5.83 3.06 -4.47
N PRO A 93 5.51 2.71 -5.72
CA PRO A 93 6.12 3.39 -6.87
C PRO A 93 5.64 4.83 -7.04
N ILE A 94 4.36 5.10 -6.80
CA ILE A 94 3.84 6.48 -6.78
C ILE A 94 4.45 7.24 -5.60
N GLU A 95 4.50 6.63 -4.41
CA GLU A 95 5.08 7.27 -3.23
C GLU A 95 6.57 7.58 -3.39
N ARG A 96 7.34 6.63 -3.95
CA ARG A 96 8.79 6.76 -4.09
C ARG A 96 9.18 7.64 -5.28
N ALA A 97 8.62 7.42 -6.47
CA ALA A 97 9.04 8.15 -7.66
C ALA A 97 8.39 9.55 -7.71
N VAL A 98 7.10 9.65 -7.41
CA VAL A 98 6.34 10.90 -7.57
C VAL A 98 6.34 11.73 -6.28
N GLN A 99 5.83 11.18 -5.18
CA GLN A 99 5.68 11.98 -3.95
C GLN A 99 7.01 12.43 -3.35
N GLN A 100 8.05 11.59 -3.37
CA GLN A 100 9.36 12.01 -2.84
C GLN A 100 9.94 13.16 -3.65
N GLU A 101 9.80 13.14 -4.97
CA GLU A 101 10.33 14.19 -5.84
C GLU A 101 9.57 15.51 -5.66
N ILE A 102 8.24 15.46 -5.61
CA ILE A 102 7.40 16.62 -5.27
C ILE A 102 7.82 17.20 -3.92
N LYS A 103 7.95 16.36 -2.87
CA LYS A 103 8.38 16.80 -1.54
C LYS A 103 9.79 17.39 -1.55
N ARG A 104 10.72 16.80 -2.31
CA ARG A 104 12.11 17.26 -2.42
C ARG A 104 12.18 18.67 -3.01
N ARG A 105 11.47 18.93 -4.11
CA ARG A 105 11.50 20.23 -4.79
C ARG A 105 10.72 21.30 -4.02
N THR A 106 9.54 20.96 -3.49
CA THR A 106 8.73 21.89 -2.69
C THR A 106 9.42 22.27 -1.37
N LYS A 107 10.14 21.34 -0.72
CA LYS A 107 10.90 21.62 0.51
C LYS A 107 11.98 22.69 0.31
N LYS A 108 12.58 22.80 -0.89
CA LYS A 108 13.56 23.86 -1.19
C LYS A 108 12.91 25.23 -1.28
N VAL A 109 11.69 25.33 -1.80
CA VAL A 109 10.96 26.60 -1.97
C VAL A 109 10.45 27.15 -0.64
N ARG A 110 10.12 26.26 0.32
CA ARG A 110 9.58 26.56 1.66
C ARG A 110 8.19 27.24 1.67
N VAL A 111 8.03 28.36 0.98
CA VAL A 111 6.78 29.13 0.90
C VAL A 111 6.52 29.53 -0.55
N PHE A 112 5.30 29.28 -1.02
CA PHE A 112 4.86 29.68 -2.35
C PHE A 112 4.09 31.00 -2.28
N PRO A 113 4.27 31.92 -3.25
CA PRO A 113 3.57 33.20 -3.25
C PRO A 113 2.07 33.08 -3.57
N ASN A 114 1.65 32.00 -4.23
CA ASN A 114 0.26 31.66 -4.51
C ASN A 114 0.14 30.18 -4.97
N GLU A 115 -1.08 29.67 -5.01
CA GLU A 115 -1.40 28.31 -5.44
C GLU A 115 -0.97 28.03 -6.88
N ALA A 116 -1.14 29.00 -7.80
CA ALA A 116 -0.74 28.84 -9.19
C ALA A 116 0.78 28.58 -9.34
N SER A 117 1.60 29.15 -8.44
CA SER A 117 3.05 28.93 -8.44
C SER A 117 3.42 27.52 -7.98
N LEU A 118 2.70 26.98 -6.99
CA LEU A 118 2.84 25.58 -6.57
C LEU A 118 2.40 24.64 -7.70
N LEU A 119 1.25 24.91 -8.31
CA LEU A 119 0.72 24.10 -9.41
C LEU A 119 1.72 24.03 -10.56
N ARG A 120 2.28 25.17 -10.99
CA ARG A 120 3.32 25.19 -12.05
C ARG A 120 4.52 24.29 -11.71
N LEU A 121 5.03 24.35 -10.49
CA LEU A 121 6.17 23.51 -10.09
C LEU A 121 5.80 22.03 -10.09
N VAL A 122 4.66 21.67 -9.50
CA VAL A 122 4.22 20.27 -9.42
C VAL A 122 3.96 19.72 -10.82
N THR A 123 3.29 20.47 -11.70
CA THR A 123 3.06 20.06 -13.08
C THR A 123 4.37 19.88 -13.84
N ALA A 124 5.35 20.78 -13.68
CA ALA A 124 6.66 20.62 -14.32
C ALA A 124 7.37 19.33 -13.86
N ILE A 125 7.33 19.02 -12.55
CA ILE A 125 7.90 17.77 -12.01
C ILE A 125 7.21 16.54 -12.61
N LEU A 126 5.88 16.57 -12.70
CA LEU A 126 5.12 15.45 -13.25
C LEU A 126 5.41 15.25 -14.75
N ALA A 127 5.58 16.34 -15.51
CA ALA A 127 5.96 16.27 -16.92
C ALA A 127 7.37 15.67 -17.10
N GLU A 128 8.35 16.06 -16.27
CA GLU A 128 9.69 15.46 -16.29
C GLU A 128 9.65 13.96 -15.96
N ILE A 129 8.85 13.54 -14.97
CA ILE A 129 8.70 12.12 -14.62
C ILE A 129 8.03 11.34 -15.76
N ASP A 130 7.04 11.92 -16.42
CA ASP A 130 6.36 11.31 -17.56
C ASP A 130 7.32 11.12 -18.75
N GLU A 131 8.15 12.11 -19.05
CA GLU A 131 9.20 12.01 -20.06
C GLU A 131 10.22 10.90 -19.73
N ASP A 132 10.67 10.81 -18.48
CA ASP A 132 11.56 9.73 -18.02
C ASP A 132 10.90 8.33 -18.16
N TRP A 133 9.60 8.22 -17.90
CA TRP A 133 8.88 6.96 -17.98
C TRP A 133 8.59 6.52 -19.40
N THR A 134 8.24 7.46 -20.29
CA THR A 134 7.97 7.19 -21.71
C THR A 134 9.23 6.80 -22.48
N THR A 135 10.40 7.30 -22.07
CA THR A 135 11.70 7.01 -22.70
C THR A 135 12.38 5.74 -22.19
N THR A 136 11.87 5.14 -21.11
CA THR A 136 12.47 3.99 -20.44
C THR A 136 11.80 2.67 -20.84
N ASP A 137 12.59 1.64 -21.20
CA ASP A 137 12.09 0.29 -21.54
C ASP A 137 11.57 -0.53 -20.34
N ARG A 138 11.57 0.04 -19.13
CA ARG A 138 11.19 -0.66 -17.90
C ARG A 138 9.67 -0.67 -17.72
N VAL A 139 9.05 -1.80 -18.03
CA VAL A 139 7.62 -2.01 -17.82
C VAL A 139 7.28 -2.24 -16.35
N TYR A 140 6.44 -1.36 -15.78
CA TYR A 140 6.01 -1.45 -14.38
C TYR A 140 4.94 -2.54 -14.14
N ILE A 141 4.05 -2.83 -15.07
CA ILE A 141 3.16 -4.00 -15.01
C ILE A 141 3.12 -4.59 -16.40
N ASN A 142 3.63 -5.81 -16.54
CA ASN A 142 3.51 -6.53 -17.79
C ASN A 142 2.14 -7.22 -17.83
N MET A 143 1.22 -6.73 -18.65
CA MET A 143 -0.13 -7.27 -18.78
C MET A 143 -0.19 -8.58 -19.58
N GLU A 144 0.89 -8.96 -20.27
CA GLU A 144 0.95 -10.16 -21.12
C GLU A 144 1.24 -11.45 -20.33
N ASN A 145 1.39 -11.38 -18.99
CA ASN A 145 1.69 -12.53 -18.13
C ASN A 145 2.82 -13.43 -18.68
N ARG A 146 3.86 -12.86 -19.27
CA ARG A 146 5.09 -13.59 -19.55
C ARG A 146 5.82 -13.78 -18.22
N ASP A 147 5.55 -14.91 -17.59
CA ASP A 147 6.33 -15.43 -16.48
C ASP A 147 7.72 -15.83 -17.02
N ASP A 148 8.62 -14.85 -17.11
CA ASP A 148 10.07 -15.07 -17.28
C ASP A 148 10.84 -14.42 -16.11
#